data_AF-A0A397I4R1-F1
#
_entry.id   AF-A0A397I4R1-F1
#
_cell.length_a   1.000
_cell.length_b   1.000
_cell.length_c   1.000
_cell.angle_alpha   90.00
_cell.angle_beta   90.00
_cell.angle_gamma   90.00
#
_symmetry.space_group_name_H-M   'P 1'
#
loop_
_entity.id
_entity.type
_entity.pdbx_description
1 polymer ?
#
loop_
_entity_poly.entity_id
_entity_poly.type
_entity_poly.pdbx_seq_one_letter_code
_entity_poly.pdbx_strand_id
1 'polypeptide(L)'
;MREPVIYIDLQKARELDISIDLQKIYYHPSGYQRTSKKLYEISKKAEFDFTLSKICDWLERQVLHQIHKSRPKYIPCTSLTICGTENDFS
;
A
#
# COMPACT_ATOMS: atom_id res chain seq x y z
N MET A 1 -29.21 -20.30 25.38
CA MET A 1 -28.39 -20.29 24.16
C MET A 1 -27.05 -19.70 24.54
N ARG A 2 -25.93 -20.33 24.17
CA ARG A 2 -24.58 -19.84 24.50
C ARG A 2 -24.17 -18.89 23.38
N GLU A 3 -23.91 -17.63 23.71
CA GLU A 3 -23.44 -16.66 22.72
C GLU A 3 -22.05 -17.11 22.20
N PRO A 4 -21.81 -17.02 20.88
CA PRO A 4 -20.50 -17.35 20.34
C PRO A 4 -19.47 -16.34 20.83
N VAL A 5 -18.49 -16.80 21.60
CA VAL A 5 -17.35 -15.99 22.03
C VAL A 5 -16.28 -16.08 20.95
N ILE A 6 -16.05 -14.98 20.24
CA ILE A 6 -14.97 -14.86 19.27
C ILE A 6 -13.71 -14.44 20.02
N TYR A 7 -12.70 -15.31 20.03
CA TYR A 7 -11.40 -14.97 20.60
C TYR A 7 -10.60 -14.13 19.60
N ILE A 8 -10.31 -12.89 19.97
CA ILE A 8 -9.45 -12.00 19.19
C ILE A 8 -8.03 -12.10 19.73
N ASP A 9 -7.12 -12.54 18.88
CA ASP A 9 -5.69 -12.48 19.14
C ASP A 9 -5.24 -11.01 19.04
N LEU A 10 -5.02 -10.39 20.20
CA LEU A 10 -4.58 -9.00 20.32
C LEU A 10 -3.24 -8.73 19.62
N GLN A 11 -2.35 -9.73 19.53
CA GLN A 11 -1.07 -9.56 18.86
C GLN A 11 -1.27 -9.50 17.35
N LYS A 12 -2.08 -10.40 16.79
CA LYS A 12 -2.43 -10.37 15.36
C LYS A 12 -3.21 -9.11 14.98
N ALA A 13 -4.09 -8.64 15.85
CA ALA A 13 -4.81 -7.38 15.62
C ALA A 13 -3.83 -6.20 15.47
N ARG A 14 -2.86 -6.09 16.38
CA ARG A 14 -1.80 -5.06 16.28
C ARG A 14 -0.97 -5.19 15.02
N GLU A 15 -0.57 -6.40 14.64
CA GLU A 15 0.20 -6.61 13.40
C GLU A 15 -0.59 -6.20 12.14
N LEU A 16 -1.91 -6.43 12.13
CA LEU A 16 -2.79 -6.00 11.05
C LEU A 16 -2.91 -4.48 10.98
N ASP A 17 -3.14 -3.81 12.11
CA ASP A 17 -3.20 -2.35 12.18
C ASP A 17 -1.91 -1.71 11.62
N ILE A 18 -0.76 -2.26 12.00
CA ILE A 18 0.56 -1.85 11.49
C ILE A 18 0.64 -2.01 9.97
N SER A 19 0.16 -3.15 9.45
CA SER A 19 0.17 -3.41 8.02
C SER A 19 -0.69 -2.41 7.24
N ILE A 20 -1.83 -2.01 7.81
CA ILE A 20 -2.77 -1.05 7.23
C ILE A 20 -2.12 0.34 7.18
N ASP A 21 -1.45 0.76 8.25
CA ASP A 21 -0.80 2.06 8.29
C ASP A 21 0.41 2.14 7.34
N LEU A 22 1.23 1.09 7.27
CA LEU A 22 2.29 0.98 6.26
C LEU A 22 1.73 1.03 4.84
N GLN A 23 0.57 0.40 4.60
CA GLN A 23 -0.09 0.42 3.30
C GLN A 23 -0.55 1.82 2.91
N LYS A 24 -1.15 2.58 3.85
CA LYS A 24 -1.56 3.97 3.62
C LYS A 24 -0.37 4.85 3.21
N ILE A 25 0.78 4.68 3.86
CA ILE A 25 2.00 5.43 3.55
C ILE A 25 2.56 4.97 2.18
N TYR A 26 2.64 3.66 1.95
CA TYR A 26 3.22 3.09 0.73
C TYR A 26 2.44 3.48 -0.55
N TYR A 27 1.11 3.49 -0.48
CA TYR A 27 0.24 3.85 -1.61
C TYR A 27 -0.18 5.32 -1.62
N HIS A 28 0.43 6.18 -0.79
CA HIS A 28 0.06 7.58 -0.71
C HIS A 28 0.36 8.32 -2.05
N PRO A 29 -0.58 9.13 -2.59
CA PRO A 29 -0.43 9.76 -3.90
C PRO A 29 0.60 10.90 -3.95
N SER A 30 1.17 11.32 -2.81
CA SER A 30 2.20 12.38 -2.76
C SER A 30 3.58 11.96 -3.31
N GLY A 31 3.72 10.72 -3.77
CA GLY A 31 4.90 10.24 -4.50
C GLY A 31 5.26 8.80 -4.14
N TYR A 32 5.95 8.11 -5.04
CA TYR A 32 6.37 6.71 -4.84
C TYR A 32 7.39 6.58 -3.69
N GLN A 33 6.93 6.24 -2.50
CA GLN A 33 7.75 5.97 -1.31
C GLN A 33 8.14 4.49 -1.22
N ARG A 34 8.74 3.95 -2.29
CA ARG A 34 9.07 2.52 -2.41
C ARG A 34 10.26 2.05 -1.55
N THR A 35 11.05 2.96 -1.01
CA THR A 35 12.27 2.61 -0.28
C THR A 35 11.98 2.36 1.20
N SER A 36 12.47 1.23 1.73
CA SER A 36 12.39 0.87 3.15
C SER A 36 12.85 1.99 4.08
N LYS A 37 13.92 2.71 3.72
CA LYS A 37 14.42 3.87 4.46
C LYS A 37 13.39 5.01 4.56
N LYS A 38 12.70 5.36 3.49
CA LYS A 38 11.68 6.43 3.51
C LYS A 38 10.47 6.03 4.35
N LEU A 39 10.02 4.78 4.21
CA LEU A 39 8.94 4.23 5.02
C LEU A 39 9.29 4.25 6.51
N TYR A 40 10.52 3.85 6.85
CA TYR A 40 11.00 3.87 8.23
C TYR A 40 11.06 5.29 8.82
N GLU A 41 11.56 6.27 8.07
CA GLU A 41 11.60 7.67 8.52
C GLU A 41 10.18 8.23 8.74
N ILE A 42 9.24 7.89 7.86
CA ILE A 42 7.85 8.35 7.98
C ILE A 42 7.15 7.65 9.13
N SER A 43 7.39 6.35 9.33
CA SER A 43 6.83 5.63 10.47
C SER A 43 7.39 6.15 11.79
N LYS A 44 8.70 6.44 11.85
CA LYS A 44 9.35 7.11 13.00
C LYS A 44 8.72 8.47 13.30
N LYS A 45 8.44 9.27 12.28
CA LYS A 45 7.76 10.57 12.43
C LYS A 45 6.32 10.45 12.89
N ALA A 46 5.65 9.36 12.53
CA ALA A 46 4.31 9.03 13.00
C ALA A 46 4.31 8.30 14.36
N GLU A 47 5.43 8.33 15.08
CA GLU A 47 5.59 7.76 16.43
C GLU A 47 5.37 6.25 16.53
N PHE A 48 5.48 5.54 15.41
CA PHE A 48 5.38 4.09 15.40
C PHE A 48 6.69 3.42 15.83
N ASP A 49 6.57 2.43 16.72
CA ASP A 49 7.71 1.68 17.25
C ASP A 49 8.04 0.45 16.37
N PHE A 50 8.34 0.69 15.10
CA PHE A 50 8.67 -0.37 14.13
C PHE A 50 10.18 -0.61 14.05
N THR A 51 10.58 -1.87 14.09
CA THR A 51 11.93 -2.28 13.70
C THR A 51 12.05 -2.24 12.18
N LEU A 52 13.19 -1.75 11.67
CA LEU A 52 13.47 -1.72 10.23
C LEU A 52 13.30 -3.11 9.56
N SER A 53 13.65 -4.19 10.26
CA SER A 53 13.46 -5.57 9.78
C SER A 53 11.99 -5.87 9.45
N LYS A 54 11.04 -5.46 10.30
CA LYS A 54 9.61 -5.68 10.04
C LYS A 54 9.12 -4.97 8.78
N ILE A 55 9.66 -3.77 8.52
CA ILE A 55 9.32 -3.01 7.30
C ILE A 55 9.90 -3.70 6.06
N CYS A 56 11.12 -4.24 6.15
CA CYS A 56 11.70 -5.03 5.07
C CYS A 56 10.89 -6.29 4.78
N ASP A 57 10.57 -7.09 5.80
CA ASP A 57 9.76 -8.31 5.65
C ASP A 57 8.38 -7.99 5.04
N TRP A 58 7.76 -6.90 5.48
CA TRP A 58 6.49 -6.45 4.92
C TRP A 58 6.61 -6.06 3.44
N LEU A 59 7.68 -5.35 3.05
CA LEU A 59 7.94 -4.98 1.66
C LEU A 59 8.19 -6.20 0.77
N GLU A 60 8.95 -7.19 1.25
CA GLU A 60 9.15 -8.44 0.52
C GLU A 60 7.83 -9.18 0.27
N ARG A 61 6.95 -9.23 1.27
CA ARG A 61 5.59 -9.77 1.11
C ARG A 61 4.77 -8.99 0.08
N GLN A 62 4.89 -7.66 0.04
CA GLN A 62 4.22 -6.85 -0.98
C GLN A 62 4.76 -7.13 -2.38
N VAL A 63 6.08 -7.27 -2.54
CA VAL A 63 6.70 -7.62 -3.82
C VAL A 63 6.24 -8.99 -4.30
N LEU A 64 6.28 -10.00 -3.42
CA LEU A 64 5.77 -11.34 -3.73
C LEU A 64 4.28 -11.32 -4.08
N HIS A 65 3.48 -10.54 -3.36
CA HIS A 65 2.07 -10.37 -3.67
C HIS A 65 1.89 -9.78 -5.07
N GLN A 66 2.66 -8.76 -5.46
CA GLN A 66 2.58 -8.17 -6.80
C GLN A 66 3.04 -9.12 -7.90
N ILE A 67 4.08 -9.92 -7.66
CA ILE A 67 4.58 -10.92 -8.61
C ILE A 67 3.56 -12.02 -8.85
N HIS A 68 2.95 -12.53 -7.78
CA HIS A 68 1.97 -13.61 -7.85
C HIS A 68 0.54 -13.14 -8.14
N LYS A 69 0.27 -11.83 -8.10
CA LYS A 69 -1.02 -11.30 -8.50
C LYS A 69 -1.22 -11.60 -9.97
N SER A 70 -2.30 -12.30 -10.30
CA SER A 70 -2.69 -12.51 -11.68
C SER A 70 -2.81 -11.14 -12.35
N ARG A 71 -2.03 -10.93 -13.42
CA ARG A 71 -2.13 -9.69 -14.20
C ARG A 71 -3.59 -9.52 -14.63
N PRO A 72 -4.16 -8.31 -14.51
CA PRO A 72 -5.50 -8.08 -15.02
C PRO A 72 -5.54 -8.47 -16.49
N LYS A 73 -6.36 -9.49 -16.82
CA LYS A 73 -6.51 -10.02 -18.19
C LYS A 73 -7.10 -8.99 -19.15
N TYR A 74 -7.67 -7.92 -18.62
CA TYR A 74 -8.27 -6.84 -19.37
C TYR A 74 -7.75 -5.51 -18.82
N ILE A 75 -6.80 -4.92 -19.54
CA ILE A 75 -6.51 -3.50 -19.45
C ILE A 75 -7.29 -2.90 -20.62
N PRO A 76 -8.44 -2.24 -20.40
CA PRO A 76 -9.05 -1.48 -21.47
C PRO A 76 -8.03 -0.40 -21.84
N CYS A 77 -7.39 -0.57 -22.99
CA CYS A 77 -6.68 0.51 -23.65
C CYS A 77 -7.75 1.51 -24.10
N THR A 78 -8.26 2.34 -23.19
CA THR A 78 -8.82 3.61 -23.62
C THR A 78 -7.60 4.42 -24.04
N SER A 79 -7.27 4.37 -25.33
CA SER A 79 -6.45 5.38 -25.96
C SER A 79 -6.96 6.72 -25.45
N LEU A 80 -6.06 7.51 -24.85
CA LEU A 80 -6.31 8.89 -24.47
C LEU A 80 -6.70 9.61 -25.76
N THR A 81 -7.99 9.62 -26.08
CA THR A 81 -8.51 10.46 -27.13
C THR A 81 -8.59 11.81 -26.47
N ILE A 82 -7.57 12.64 -26.70
CA ILE A 82 -7.60 14.06 -26.38
C ILE A 82 -8.71 14.64 -27.25
N CYS A 83 -9.95 14.57 -26.76
CA CYS A 83 -11.08 15.24 -27.37
C CYS A 83 -11.00 16.72 -26.99
N GLY A 84 -10.48 17.52 -27.94
CA GLY A 84 -10.82 18.92 -28.19
C GLY A 84 -10.26 19.98 -27.23
N THR A 85 -9.46 20.91 -27.76
CA THR A 85 -9.94 22.24 -28.20
C THR A 85 -8.81 23.00 -28.89
N GLU A 86 -9.08 23.41 -30.14
CA GLU A 86 -8.68 24.61 -30.89
C GLU A 86 -7.58 25.52 -30.29
N ASN A 87 -6.58 25.90 -31.12
CA ASN A 87 -6.21 27.31 -31.32
C ASN A 87 -5.14 27.50 -32.41
N ASP A 88 -5.40 28.50 -33.24
CA ASP A 88 -4.64 29.01 -34.37
C ASP A 88 -3.17 29.33 -34.05
N PHE A 89 -2.27 29.03 -35.01
CA PHE A 89 -1.02 29.77 -35.17
C PHE A 89 -0.86 30.14 -36.64
N SER A 90 -0.75 31.46 -36.85
CA SER A 90 -0.61 32.21 -38.10
C SER A 90 0.55 31.80 -38.99
#